data_AF-A0A1R1JMQ6-F1
#
_entry.id   AF-A0A1R1JMQ6-F1
#
_cell.length_a   1.000
_cell.length_b   1.000
_cell.length_c   1.000
_cell.angle_alpha   90.00
_cell.angle_beta   90.00
_cell.angle_gamma   90.00
#
_symmetry.space_group_name_H-M   'P 1'
#
loop_
_entity.id
_entity.type
_entity.pdbx_description
1 polymer ?
#
loop_
_entity_poly.entity_id
_entity_poly.type
_entity_poly.pdbx_seq_one_letter_code
_entity_poly.pdbx_strand_id
1 'polypeptide(L)'
;MDFPKSVPGVGLVDGRFVNEDPIAGRAGSLIPAEWGNALTDEVLAVVAAGGLNPDEQDHGQLLKAIGFLIGQAVANRPLVYSINALPQENKGPIIVAECSEVWIWVAGAYFTGYRSPLCGRPLDGHTASPLPSEVDAIGGLLSKTDYARLWGYAQEQGLVKTEAVWQANRGAHWFTDYSATQFRVPDLRDMFRRFTGTDADTANARALATRQAQQIQSHLHASLAVGVGDGSLGPGQSSYALYGSGTTGLAGGAETRPVNTAYLPRIHA
;
A
#
# COMPACT_ATOMS: atom_id res chain seq x y z
N MET A 1 -23.28 36.27 22.40
CA MET A 1 -23.73 37.43 23.21
C MET A 1 -22.56 37.97 24.04
N ASP A 2 -22.33 39.29 24.06
CA ASP A 2 -21.42 39.98 25.00
C ASP A 2 -22.20 40.45 26.24
N PHE A 3 -21.54 40.84 27.34
CA PHE A 3 -22.19 41.39 28.54
C PHE A 3 -23.05 42.63 28.22
N PRO A 4 -24.13 42.90 28.99
CA PRO A 4 -25.10 43.97 28.70
C PRO A 4 -24.58 45.37 29.09
N LYS A 5 -23.44 45.79 28.53
CA LYS A 5 -22.73 47.05 28.85
C LYS A 5 -23.54 48.31 28.53
N SER A 6 -24.48 48.21 27.58
CA SER A 6 -25.37 49.30 27.17
C SER A 6 -26.56 49.51 28.10
N VAL A 7 -26.86 48.56 28.99
CA VAL A 7 -27.97 48.65 29.93
C VAL A 7 -27.54 49.46 31.16
N PRO A 8 -28.15 50.63 31.44
CA PRO A 8 -27.79 51.43 32.60
C PRO A 8 -28.06 50.68 33.90
N GLY A 9 -27.20 50.87 34.91
CA GLY A 9 -27.42 50.31 36.25
C GLY A 9 -27.21 48.80 36.38
N VAL A 10 -26.71 48.12 35.34
CA VAL A 10 -26.49 46.67 35.36
C VAL A 10 -25.34 46.22 36.28
N GLY A 11 -24.51 47.16 36.75
CA GLY A 11 -23.54 46.92 37.82
C GLY A 11 -22.34 46.03 37.43
N LEU A 12 -21.90 46.06 36.16
CA LEU A 12 -20.67 45.36 35.74
C LEU A 12 -19.43 46.04 36.31
N VAL A 13 -18.40 45.26 36.62
CA VAL A 13 -17.06 45.75 36.94
C VAL A 13 -16.11 45.21 35.88
N ASP A 14 -15.34 46.10 35.27
CA ASP A 14 -14.47 45.79 34.12
C ASP A 14 -15.19 45.03 32.99
N GLY A 15 -16.48 45.36 32.81
CA GLY A 15 -17.32 44.78 31.77
C GLY A 15 -17.79 43.34 32.04
N ARG A 16 -17.72 42.84 33.28
CA ARG A 16 -18.18 41.50 33.67
C ARG A 16 -19.17 41.54 34.83
N PHE A 17 -19.99 40.49 34.95
CA PHE A 17 -20.86 40.30 36.11
C PHE A 17 -20.01 40.09 37.37
N VAL A 18 -20.41 40.72 38.47
CA VAL A 18 -19.83 40.57 39.80
C VAL A 18 -20.91 40.25 40.82
N ASN A 19 -20.53 39.51 41.85
CA ASN A 19 -21.40 39.28 43.01
C ASN A 19 -21.59 40.58 43.81
N GLU A 20 -22.65 40.58 44.62
CA GLU A 20 -22.84 41.58 45.65
C GLU A 20 -21.65 41.57 46.62
N ASP A 21 -21.22 42.77 47.03
CA ASP A 21 -20.22 42.99 48.06
C ASP A 21 -20.83 43.87 49.17
N PRO A 22 -21.39 43.25 50.22
CA PRO A 22 -22.03 43.96 51.32
C PRO A 22 -21.04 44.81 52.14
N ILE A 23 -19.75 44.47 52.15
CA ILE A 23 -18.72 45.17 52.94
C ILE A 23 -18.36 46.49 52.24
N ALA A 24 -18.24 46.46 50.90
CA ALA A 24 -18.00 47.65 50.09
C ALA A 24 -19.29 48.41 49.73
N GLY A 25 -20.47 47.93 50.13
CA GLY A 25 -21.77 48.51 49.79
C GLY A 25 -22.12 48.42 48.30
N ARG A 26 -21.53 47.47 47.56
CA ARG A 26 -21.74 47.31 46.12
C ARG A 26 -22.80 46.24 45.85
N ALA A 27 -23.88 46.62 45.19
CA ALA A 27 -24.88 45.67 44.69
C ALA A 27 -24.27 44.72 43.64
N GLY A 28 -24.76 43.48 43.60
CA GLY A 28 -24.39 42.52 42.55
C GLY A 28 -24.86 42.98 41.17
N SER A 29 -24.21 42.49 40.12
CA SER A 29 -24.64 42.81 38.76
C SER A 29 -26.04 42.25 38.49
N LEU A 30 -26.87 43.07 37.85
CA LEU A 30 -28.17 42.63 37.36
C LEU A 30 -27.97 41.82 36.09
N ILE A 31 -28.78 40.78 35.92
CA ILE A 31 -28.87 40.02 34.66
C ILE A 31 -30.21 40.42 34.02
N PRO A 32 -30.23 41.31 33.02
CA PRO A 32 -31.46 41.69 32.34
C PRO A 32 -32.12 40.47 31.71
N ALA A 33 -33.45 40.40 31.80
CA ALA A 33 -34.21 39.29 31.21
C ALA A 33 -33.95 39.15 29.71
N GLU A 34 -33.88 40.26 28.98
CA GLU A 34 -33.53 40.27 27.55
C GLU A 34 -32.16 39.60 27.29
N TRP A 35 -31.17 39.90 28.13
CA TRP A 35 -29.84 39.31 28.01
C TRP A 35 -29.82 37.82 28.38
N GLY A 36 -30.47 37.45 29.48
CA GLY A 36 -30.53 36.06 29.96
C GLY A 36 -31.32 35.15 29.02
N ASN A 37 -32.42 35.66 28.45
CA ASN A 37 -33.20 34.96 27.43
C ASN A 37 -32.38 34.81 26.14
N ALA A 38 -31.74 35.87 25.66
CA ALA A 38 -30.93 35.79 24.44
C ALA A 38 -29.76 34.80 24.58
N LEU A 39 -29.10 34.73 25.75
CA LEU A 39 -28.08 33.69 25.99
C LEU A 39 -28.70 32.28 25.98
N THR A 40 -29.85 32.11 26.63
CA THR A 40 -30.57 30.83 26.66
C THR A 40 -30.97 30.42 25.25
N ASP A 41 -31.58 31.31 24.48
CA ASP A 41 -32.02 31.09 23.09
C ASP A 41 -30.88 30.67 22.17
N GLU A 42 -29.67 31.26 22.32
CA GLU A 42 -28.47 30.84 21.58
C GLU A 42 -28.08 29.39 21.90
N VAL A 43 -28.11 29.00 23.19
CA VAL A 43 -27.85 27.62 23.60
C VAL A 43 -28.92 26.68 23.06
N LEU A 44 -30.20 27.06 23.17
CA LEU A 44 -31.33 26.30 22.65
C LEU A 44 -31.26 26.13 21.13
N ALA A 45 -30.79 27.14 20.39
CA ALA A 45 -30.59 27.07 18.95
C ALA A 45 -29.54 26.02 18.57
N VAL A 46 -28.43 25.92 19.31
CA VAL A 46 -27.43 24.86 19.10
C VAL A 46 -28.01 23.48 19.42
N VAL A 47 -28.75 23.36 20.53
CA VAL A 47 -29.42 22.11 20.94
C VAL A 47 -30.41 21.64 19.86
N ALA A 48 -31.24 22.55 19.35
CA ALA A 48 -32.17 22.29 18.26
C ALA A 48 -31.46 21.94 16.95
N ALA A 49 -30.38 22.64 16.59
CA ALA A 49 -29.56 22.32 15.42
C ALA A 49 -28.92 20.92 15.52
N GLY A 50 -28.58 20.48 16.74
CA GLY A 50 -28.15 19.12 17.05
C GLY A 50 -29.27 18.08 17.01
N GLY A 51 -30.51 18.46 16.69
CA GLY A 51 -31.68 17.57 16.62
C GLY A 51 -32.23 17.14 17.98
N LEU A 52 -31.86 17.81 19.07
CA LEU A 52 -32.31 17.51 20.41
C LEU A 52 -33.48 18.42 20.82
N ASN A 53 -34.40 17.89 21.60
CA ASN A 53 -35.41 18.70 22.29
C ASN A 53 -34.82 19.23 23.59
N PRO A 54 -34.87 20.54 23.85
CA PRO A 54 -34.39 21.10 25.11
C PRO A 54 -35.10 20.54 26.34
N ASP A 55 -34.32 20.22 27.38
CA ASP A 55 -34.80 19.76 28.67
C ASP A 55 -34.04 20.50 29.78
N GLU A 56 -34.78 21.20 30.65
CA GLU A 56 -34.20 21.93 31.78
C GLU A 56 -33.50 21.01 32.79
N GLN A 57 -33.80 19.70 32.79
CA GLN A 57 -33.13 18.71 33.64
C GLN A 57 -31.84 18.14 33.01
N ASP A 58 -31.57 18.40 31.72
CA ASP A 58 -30.36 17.90 31.03
C ASP A 58 -29.32 19.00 30.82
N HIS A 59 -28.37 19.08 31.74
CA HIS A 59 -27.23 20.00 31.63
C HIS A 59 -26.15 19.57 30.63
N GLY A 60 -26.32 18.43 29.94
CA GLY A 60 -25.39 17.91 28.94
C GLY A 60 -25.81 18.15 27.49
N GLN A 61 -27.00 18.71 27.24
CA GLN A 61 -27.58 18.82 25.91
C GLN A 61 -26.75 19.65 24.91
N LEU A 62 -26.10 20.73 25.38
CA LEU A 62 -25.22 21.55 24.53
C LEU A 62 -24.01 20.73 24.03
N LEU A 63 -23.38 19.95 24.92
CA LEU A 63 -22.26 19.10 24.56
C LEU A 63 -22.68 18.01 23.56
N LYS A 64 -23.83 17.37 23.80
CA LYS A 64 -24.40 16.35 22.90
C LYS A 64 -24.67 16.93 21.52
N ALA A 65 -25.27 18.12 21.44
CA ALA A 65 -25.58 18.79 20.18
C ALA A 65 -24.32 19.16 19.39
N ILE A 66 -23.31 19.75 20.04
CA ILE A 66 -22.02 20.06 19.40
C ILE A 66 -21.34 18.77 18.91
N GLY A 67 -21.32 17.71 19.72
CA GLY A 67 -20.77 16.41 19.34
C GLY A 67 -21.46 15.83 18.10
N PHE A 68 -22.79 15.92 18.03
CA PHE A 68 -23.57 15.49 16.88
C PHE A 68 -23.24 16.32 15.62
N LEU A 69 -23.24 17.65 15.73
CA LEU A 69 -22.94 18.55 14.61
C LEU A 69 -21.54 18.32 14.04
N ILE A 70 -20.53 18.16 14.90
CA ILE A 70 -19.18 17.81 14.49
C ILE A 70 -19.18 16.45 13.80
N GLY A 71 -19.83 15.45 14.40
CA GLY A 71 -19.97 14.11 13.83
C GLY A 71 -20.54 14.15 12.41
N GLN A 72 -21.62 14.89 12.19
CA GLN A 72 -22.22 15.10 10.87
C GLN A 72 -21.26 15.79 9.89
N ALA A 73 -20.57 16.85 10.33
CA ALA A 73 -19.65 17.61 9.49
C ALA A 73 -18.42 16.79 9.03
N VAL A 74 -18.03 15.76 9.79
CA VAL A 74 -16.88 14.91 9.47
C VAL A 74 -17.24 13.51 8.97
N ALA A 75 -18.52 13.10 9.03
CA ALA A 75 -18.97 11.75 8.71
C ALA A 75 -18.54 11.27 7.31
N ASN A 76 -18.49 12.18 6.33
CA ASN A 76 -18.16 11.86 4.94
C ASN A 76 -16.70 12.18 4.57
N ARG A 77 -15.85 12.55 5.54
CA ARG A 77 -14.44 12.80 5.29
C ARG A 77 -13.66 11.49 5.36
N PRO A 78 -12.75 11.21 4.41
CA PRO A 78 -11.86 10.06 4.54
C PRO A 78 -11.03 10.17 5.80
N LEU A 79 -10.91 9.07 6.55
CA LEU A 79 -9.99 9.00 7.68
C LEU A 79 -8.57 8.87 7.15
N VAL A 80 -7.69 9.79 7.53
CA VAL A 80 -6.30 9.82 7.09
C VAL A 80 -5.39 9.51 8.28
N TYR A 81 -4.52 8.52 8.14
CA TYR A 81 -3.55 8.14 9.16
C TYR A 81 -2.13 8.06 8.58
N SER A 82 -1.13 8.25 9.43
CA SER A 82 0.26 7.93 9.11
C SER A 82 0.47 6.41 9.12
N ILE A 83 1.28 5.87 8.22
CA ILE A 83 1.68 4.46 8.23
C ILE A 83 2.31 4.02 9.57
N ASN A 84 2.94 4.97 10.27
CA ASN A 84 3.58 4.75 11.56
C ASN A 84 2.60 4.85 12.75
N ALA A 85 1.36 5.26 12.51
CA ALA A 85 0.33 5.46 13.53
C ALA A 85 -1.05 4.96 13.04
N LEU A 86 -1.07 3.76 12.46
CA LEU A 86 -2.33 3.14 12.02
C LEU A 86 -3.19 2.75 13.25
N PRO A 87 -4.52 2.87 13.15
CA PRO A 87 -5.40 2.41 14.21
C PRO A 87 -5.27 0.90 14.46
N GLN A 88 -5.40 0.50 15.73
CA GLN A 88 -5.38 -0.90 16.15
C GLN A 88 -6.75 -1.57 16.12
N GLU A 89 -7.75 -0.87 15.60
CA GLU A 89 -9.13 -1.35 15.46
C GLU A 89 -9.69 -0.94 14.10
N ASN A 90 -10.72 -1.67 13.65
CA ASN A 90 -11.35 -1.42 12.37
C ASN A 90 -12.15 -0.11 12.41
N LYS A 91 -11.79 0.84 11.55
CA LYS A 91 -12.43 2.14 11.33
C LYS A 91 -13.03 2.25 9.93
N GLY A 92 -13.16 1.14 9.22
CA GLY A 92 -13.48 1.11 7.79
C GLY A 92 -12.24 1.40 6.92
N PRO A 93 -12.42 1.68 5.62
CA PRO A 93 -11.31 2.09 4.76
C PRO A 93 -10.67 3.40 5.22
N ILE A 94 -9.34 3.46 5.18
CA ILE A 94 -8.57 4.65 5.56
C ILE A 94 -7.63 5.05 4.44
N ILE A 95 -7.24 6.32 4.38
CA ILE A 95 -6.12 6.78 3.56
C ILE A 95 -4.85 6.71 4.41
N VAL A 96 -3.81 6.09 3.88
CA VAL A 96 -2.47 6.12 4.47
C VAL A 96 -1.66 7.21 3.79
N ALA A 97 -1.37 8.27 4.54
CA ALA A 97 -0.86 9.53 3.99
C ALA A 97 0.44 9.35 3.20
N GLU A 98 1.41 8.64 3.77
CA GLU A 98 2.72 8.43 3.16
C GLU A 98 2.69 7.49 1.96
N CYS A 99 1.66 6.64 1.86
CA CYS A 99 1.47 5.72 0.74
C CYS A 99 0.57 6.31 -0.36
N SER A 100 -0.17 7.39 -0.07
CA SER A 100 -1.20 7.94 -0.96
C SER A 100 -2.19 6.89 -1.46
N GLU A 101 -2.57 5.96 -0.58
CA GLU A 101 -3.36 4.78 -0.92
C GLU A 101 -4.48 4.55 0.11
N VAL A 102 -5.60 4.00 -0.36
CA VAL A 102 -6.67 3.50 0.51
C VAL A 102 -6.30 2.11 1.02
N TRP A 103 -6.20 1.95 2.34
CA TRP A 103 -5.97 0.68 3.00
C TRP A 103 -7.23 0.16 3.67
N ILE A 104 -7.32 -1.16 3.77
CA ILE A 104 -8.47 -1.86 4.34
C ILE A 104 -8.06 -2.65 5.58
N TRP A 105 -9.02 -2.85 6.48
CA TRP A 105 -8.84 -3.73 7.63
C TRP A 105 -8.83 -5.20 7.18
N VAL A 106 -7.77 -5.91 7.50
CA VAL A 106 -7.63 -7.36 7.28
C VAL A 106 -7.67 -8.05 8.63
N ALA A 107 -8.39 -9.16 8.72
CA ALA A 107 -8.40 -10.06 9.87
C ALA A 107 -8.24 -11.50 9.37
N GLY A 108 -6.99 -11.93 9.22
CA GLY A 108 -6.61 -13.27 8.78
C GLY A 108 -5.88 -14.04 9.87
N ALA A 109 -5.61 -15.32 9.60
CA ALA A 109 -4.89 -16.21 10.54
C ALA A 109 -3.47 -15.74 10.86
N TYR A 110 -2.84 -14.98 9.95
CA TYR A 110 -1.43 -14.58 10.04
C TYR A 110 -1.23 -13.08 10.27
N PHE A 111 -2.27 -12.27 10.12
CA PHE A 111 -2.20 -10.83 10.33
C PHE A 111 -3.59 -10.23 10.60
N THR A 112 -3.69 -9.35 11.60
CA THR A 112 -4.86 -8.52 11.85
C THR A 112 -4.44 -7.05 11.94
N GLY A 113 -5.05 -6.19 11.12
CA GLY A 113 -4.76 -4.77 11.05
C GLY A 113 -4.94 -4.20 9.64
N TYR A 114 -4.55 -2.94 9.45
CA TYR A 114 -4.60 -2.30 8.14
C TYR A 114 -3.49 -2.78 7.21
N ARG A 115 -3.85 -3.12 5.97
CA ARG A 115 -2.93 -3.53 4.90
C ARG A 115 -3.39 -2.98 3.55
N SER A 116 -2.42 -2.55 2.74
CA SER A 116 -2.61 -2.21 1.33
C SER A 116 -3.24 -3.40 0.56
N PRO A 117 -4.25 -3.17 -0.28
CA PRO A 117 -4.72 -4.17 -1.26
C PRO A 117 -3.63 -4.63 -2.25
N LEU A 118 -2.55 -3.85 -2.40
CA LEU A 118 -1.40 -4.13 -3.25
C LEU A 118 -0.23 -4.78 -2.49
N CYS A 119 -0.39 -5.08 -1.20
CA CYS A 119 0.69 -5.64 -0.38
C CYS A 119 1.30 -6.90 -1.02
N GLY A 120 2.63 -6.90 -1.15
CA GLY A 120 3.39 -8.01 -1.74
C GLY A 120 3.33 -8.12 -3.26
N ARG A 121 2.62 -7.21 -3.95
CA ARG A 121 2.69 -7.10 -5.41
C ARG A 121 4.10 -6.60 -5.81
N PRO A 122 4.81 -7.29 -6.72
CA PRO A 122 6.07 -6.76 -7.22
C PRO A 122 5.81 -5.53 -8.09
N LEU A 123 6.65 -4.53 -7.91
CA LEU A 123 6.57 -3.19 -8.47
C LEU A 123 7.89 -2.81 -9.14
N ASP A 124 7.81 -1.87 -10.07
CA ASP A 124 8.99 -1.35 -10.77
C ASP A 124 9.38 -0.03 -10.07
N GLY A 125 10.38 -0.10 -9.19
CA GLY A 125 10.83 1.05 -8.40
C GLY A 125 11.50 2.11 -9.27
N HIS A 126 11.23 3.39 -8.98
CA HIS A 126 11.75 4.53 -9.76
C HIS A 126 12.53 5.54 -8.89
N THR A 127 12.79 5.22 -7.63
CA THR A 127 13.51 6.07 -6.66
C THR A 127 14.79 5.37 -6.20
N ALA A 128 15.77 6.16 -5.72
CA ALA A 128 17.02 5.61 -5.21
C ALA A 128 16.87 4.87 -3.87
N SER A 129 15.80 5.16 -3.12
CA SER A 129 15.42 4.46 -1.90
C SER A 129 13.94 4.09 -1.98
N PRO A 130 13.53 2.95 -1.40
CA PRO A 130 12.13 2.54 -1.39
C PRO A 130 11.23 3.65 -0.81
N LEU A 131 10.09 3.89 -1.44
CA LEU A 131 9.03 4.73 -0.88
C LEU A 131 8.48 4.08 0.41
N PRO A 132 7.73 4.82 1.26
CA PRO A 132 7.17 4.27 2.50
C PRO A 132 6.28 3.03 2.34
N SER A 133 5.70 2.82 1.14
CA SER A 133 4.91 1.63 0.78
C SER A 133 5.74 0.47 0.21
N GLU A 134 7.04 0.64 0.03
CA GLU A 134 7.91 -0.25 -0.73
C GLU A 134 8.98 -0.89 0.16
N VAL A 135 9.42 -2.08 -0.25
CA VAL A 135 10.58 -2.77 0.32
C VAL A 135 11.41 -3.37 -0.81
N ASP A 136 12.73 -3.37 -0.65
CA ASP A 136 13.63 -3.94 -1.63
C ASP A 136 13.48 -5.46 -1.72
N ALA A 137 13.09 -5.97 -2.88
CA ALA A 137 13.07 -7.40 -3.19
C ALA A 137 14.44 -7.90 -3.69
N ILE A 138 15.49 -7.69 -2.88
CA ILE A 138 16.89 -8.04 -3.19
C ILE A 138 17.44 -9.18 -2.31
N GLY A 139 16.54 -9.95 -1.68
CA GLY A 139 16.90 -11.04 -0.77
C GLY A 139 17.30 -10.59 0.63
N GLY A 140 16.94 -9.38 1.06
CA GLY A 140 17.22 -8.86 2.41
C GLY A 140 16.43 -9.56 3.53
N LEU A 141 16.84 -9.31 4.78
CA LEU A 141 16.11 -9.76 5.98
C LEU A 141 15.29 -8.61 6.56
N LEU A 142 14.01 -8.85 6.82
CA LEU A 142 13.09 -7.88 7.42
C LEU A 142 12.55 -8.39 8.76
N SER A 143 12.24 -7.44 9.65
CA SER A 143 11.60 -7.69 10.95
C SER A 143 10.17 -8.18 10.76
N LYS A 144 9.81 -9.30 11.40
CA LYS A 144 8.44 -9.84 11.41
C LYS A 144 7.45 -8.92 12.11
N THR A 145 7.92 -8.10 13.05
CA THR A 145 7.08 -7.14 13.78
C THR A 145 6.85 -5.88 12.95
N ASP A 146 7.93 -5.26 12.46
CA ASP A 146 7.82 -3.98 11.74
C ASP A 146 7.16 -4.16 10.37
N TYR A 147 7.37 -5.32 9.75
CA TYR A 147 6.79 -5.71 8.46
C TYR A 147 5.75 -6.83 8.60
N ALA A 148 5.02 -6.87 9.72
CA ALA A 148 4.00 -7.89 9.99
C ALA A 148 2.95 -8.03 8.88
N ARG A 149 2.62 -6.92 8.20
CA ARG A 149 1.66 -6.87 7.08
C ARG A 149 2.12 -7.73 5.89
N LEU A 150 3.39 -7.56 5.51
CA LEU A 150 4.01 -8.29 4.42
C LEU A 150 4.30 -9.74 4.81
N TRP A 151 4.70 -9.97 6.05
CA TRP A 151 4.90 -11.32 6.57
C TRP A 151 3.60 -12.12 6.62
N GLY A 152 2.52 -11.51 7.09
CA GLY A 152 1.17 -12.07 7.03
C GLY A 152 0.76 -12.42 5.61
N TYR A 153 0.97 -11.49 4.65
CA TYR A 153 0.71 -11.74 3.23
C TYR A 153 1.47 -12.96 2.71
N ALA A 154 2.78 -13.05 2.98
CA ALA A 154 3.61 -14.14 2.47
C ALA A 154 3.11 -15.52 2.94
N GLN A 155 2.68 -15.61 4.21
CA GLN A 155 2.13 -16.82 4.79
C GLN A 155 0.74 -17.14 4.20
N GLU A 156 -0.15 -16.15 4.13
CA GLU A 156 -1.50 -16.30 3.58
C GLU A 156 -1.50 -16.75 2.11
N GLN A 157 -0.51 -16.30 1.32
CA GLN A 157 -0.37 -16.67 -0.09
C GLN A 157 0.44 -17.95 -0.31
N GLY A 158 0.90 -18.63 0.75
CA GLY A 158 1.70 -19.86 0.62
C GLY A 158 3.07 -19.65 -0.06
N LEU A 159 3.62 -18.43 0.03
CA LEU A 159 4.87 -18.02 -0.61
C LEU A 159 6.10 -18.28 0.27
N VAL A 160 5.90 -18.66 1.52
CA VAL A 160 7.00 -19.04 2.43
C VAL A 160 7.56 -20.41 2.05
N LYS A 161 8.87 -20.49 1.87
CA LYS A 161 9.64 -21.71 1.61
C LYS A 161 10.75 -21.85 2.64
N THR A 162 11.34 -23.04 2.70
CA THR A 162 12.56 -23.23 3.51
C THR A 162 13.71 -22.43 2.90
N GLU A 163 14.68 -22.03 3.73
CA GLU A 163 15.86 -21.29 3.26
C GLU A 163 16.60 -22.05 2.16
N ALA A 164 16.74 -23.36 2.28
CA ALA A 164 17.39 -24.19 1.26
C ALA A 164 16.67 -24.12 -0.11
N VAL A 165 15.33 -24.20 -0.12
CA VAL A 165 14.54 -24.10 -1.36
C VAL A 165 14.63 -22.70 -1.96
N TRP A 166 14.61 -21.67 -1.12
CA TRP A 166 14.75 -20.29 -1.56
C TRP A 166 16.13 -20.04 -2.20
N GLN A 167 17.21 -20.47 -1.54
CA GLN A 167 18.59 -20.30 -2.04
C GLN A 167 18.79 -21.01 -3.38
N ALA A 168 18.24 -22.21 -3.55
CA ALA A 168 18.29 -22.95 -4.81
C ALA A 168 17.47 -22.28 -5.93
N ASN A 169 16.55 -21.38 -5.59
CA ASN A 169 15.61 -20.75 -6.53
C ASN A 169 15.64 -19.22 -6.45
N ARG A 170 16.80 -18.60 -6.16
CA ARG A 170 16.97 -17.13 -6.21
C ARG A 170 16.48 -16.57 -7.54
N GLY A 171 15.53 -15.65 -7.49
CA GLY A 171 14.73 -15.21 -8.64
C GLY A 171 13.25 -15.62 -8.54
N ALA A 172 12.90 -16.54 -7.66
CA ALA A 172 11.51 -16.84 -7.32
C ALA A 172 10.93 -15.76 -6.39
N HIS A 173 9.62 -15.49 -6.52
CA HIS A 173 8.91 -14.57 -5.62
C HIS A 173 8.51 -15.28 -4.32
N TRP A 174 9.52 -15.80 -3.62
CA TRP A 174 9.34 -16.56 -2.37
C TRP A 174 10.00 -15.87 -1.20
N PHE A 175 9.42 -16.11 -0.02
CA PHE A 175 9.91 -15.63 1.27
C PHE A 175 10.44 -16.81 2.08
N THR A 176 11.20 -16.54 3.14
CA THR A 176 11.61 -17.58 4.08
C THR A 176 11.39 -17.14 5.51
N ASP A 177 11.00 -18.09 6.36
CA ASP A 177 11.09 -17.91 7.80
C ASP A 177 12.56 -18.11 8.21
N TYR A 178 13.32 -17.03 8.28
CA TYR A 178 14.77 -17.08 8.50
C TYR A 178 15.12 -17.26 9.98
N SER A 179 14.40 -16.58 10.87
CA SER A 179 14.60 -16.67 12.31
C SER A 179 13.31 -16.35 13.07
N ALA A 180 13.34 -16.49 14.40
CA ALA A 180 12.21 -16.14 15.25
C ALA A 180 11.69 -14.70 15.04
N THR A 181 12.57 -13.75 14.68
CA THR A 181 12.23 -12.33 14.55
C THR A 181 12.30 -11.80 13.12
N GLN A 182 12.89 -12.54 12.18
CA GLN A 182 13.11 -12.06 10.82
C GLN A 182 12.65 -13.04 9.75
N PHE A 183 12.26 -12.50 8.61
CA PHE A 183 11.96 -13.25 7.39
C PHE A 183 12.79 -12.71 6.23
N ARG A 184 13.11 -13.56 5.25
CA ARG A 184 13.78 -13.13 4.02
C ARG A 184 12.76 -12.81 2.94
N VAL A 185 12.98 -11.70 2.23
CA VAL A 185 12.19 -11.31 1.06
C VAL A 185 12.69 -11.99 -0.22
N PRO A 186 11.92 -12.01 -1.31
CA PRO A 186 12.41 -12.44 -2.61
C PRO A 186 13.67 -11.70 -3.06
N ASP A 187 14.48 -12.34 -3.90
CA ASP A 187 15.55 -11.70 -4.66
C ASP A 187 15.16 -11.72 -6.14
N LEU A 188 14.64 -10.60 -6.65
CA LEU A 188 14.11 -10.46 -8.00
C LEU A 188 15.08 -9.72 -8.95
N ARG A 189 16.30 -9.45 -8.50
CA ARG A 189 17.33 -8.86 -9.36
C ARG A 189 17.59 -9.78 -10.56
N ASP A 190 17.85 -9.15 -11.70
CA ASP A 190 18.15 -9.81 -12.98
C ASP A 190 17.03 -10.72 -13.53
N MET A 191 15.80 -10.61 -13.00
CA MET A 191 14.65 -11.40 -13.45
C MET A 191 13.74 -10.61 -14.38
N PHE A 192 13.31 -11.24 -15.47
CA PHE A 192 12.17 -10.75 -16.24
C PHE A 192 10.85 -11.17 -15.58
N ARG A 193 9.81 -10.36 -15.76
CA ARG A 193 8.45 -10.74 -15.40
C ARG A 193 7.83 -11.56 -16.54
N ARG A 194 7.23 -12.70 -16.20
CA ARG A 194 6.44 -13.50 -17.14
C ARG A 194 5.09 -13.85 -16.53
N PHE A 195 4.05 -13.94 -17.34
CA PHE A 195 2.78 -14.48 -16.86
C PHE A 195 2.78 -16.02 -16.78
N THR A 196 2.09 -16.56 -15.78
CA THR A 196 1.82 -17.99 -15.67
C THR A 196 1.01 -18.48 -16.87
N GLY A 197 1.16 -19.75 -17.22
CA GLY A 197 0.55 -20.41 -18.36
C GLY A 197 1.10 -21.84 -18.48
N THR A 198 0.91 -22.50 -19.60
CA THR A 198 1.54 -23.81 -19.86
C THR A 198 2.96 -23.62 -20.39
N ASP A 199 3.92 -24.33 -19.80
CA ASP A 199 5.31 -24.35 -20.25
C ASP A 199 5.41 -25.06 -21.60
N ALA A 200 6.02 -24.39 -22.59
CA ALA A 200 6.08 -24.92 -23.94
C ALA A 200 7.01 -26.15 -24.07
N ASP A 201 8.01 -26.30 -23.18
CA ASP A 201 8.97 -27.41 -23.24
C ASP A 201 8.43 -28.67 -22.57
N THR A 202 7.70 -28.50 -21.47
CA THR A 202 7.30 -29.61 -20.60
C THR A 202 5.80 -29.87 -20.57
N ALA A 203 5.01 -29.02 -21.24
CA ALA A 203 3.54 -28.99 -21.16
C ALA A 203 2.99 -28.86 -19.71
N ASN A 204 3.84 -28.50 -18.74
CA ASN A 204 3.46 -28.37 -17.35
C ASN A 204 2.92 -26.97 -17.06
N ALA A 205 1.97 -26.88 -16.13
CA ALA A 205 1.49 -25.59 -15.65
C ALA A 205 2.63 -24.83 -14.92
N ARG A 206 2.84 -23.58 -15.32
CA ARG A 206 3.77 -22.66 -14.66
C ARG A 206 3.15 -22.18 -13.36
N ALA A 207 3.66 -22.69 -12.24
CA ALA A 207 3.19 -22.27 -10.93
C ALA A 207 3.60 -20.81 -10.63
N LEU A 208 2.71 -20.10 -9.93
CA LEU A 208 2.95 -18.74 -9.45
C LEU A 208 4.27 -18.66 -8.66
N ALA A 209 4.95 -17.53 -8.80
CA ALA A 209 6.18 -17.16 -8.11
C ALA A 209 7.42 -18.01 -8.44
N THR A 210 7.32 -18.99 -9.35
CA THR A 210 8.47 -19.83 -9.73
C THR A 210 9.46 -19.11 -10.63
N ARG A 211 10.74 -19.45 -10.45
CA ARG A 211 11.84 -19.06 -11.34
C ARG A 211 11.91 -20.02 -12.54
N GLN A 212 12.36 -19.50 -13.68
CA GLN A 212 12.75 -20.28 -14.84
C GLN A 212 14.03 -19.76 -15.46
N ALA A 213 14.87 -20.70 -15.89
CA ALA A 213 16.10 -20.39 -16.61
C ALA A 213 15.84 -19.90 -18.03
N GLN A 214 16.82 -19.17 -18.57
CA GLN A 214 16.84 -18.73 -19.95
C GLN A 214 16.93 -19.90 -20.93
N GLN A 215 16.45 -19.69 -22.15
CA GLN A 215 16.50 -20.66 -23.23
C GLN A 215 16.43 -19.96 -24.59
N ILE A 216 16.97 -20.59 -25.63
CA ILE A 216 16.81 -20.17 -27.04
C ILE A 216 15.92 -21.19 -27.75
N GLN A 217 15.04 -20.72 -28.61
CA GLN A 217 14.19 -21.60 -29.42
C GLN A 217 15.04 -22.48 -30.34
N SER A 218 14.63 -23.73 -30.48
CA SER A 218 15.33 -24.76 -31.25
C SER A 218 15.49 -24.30 -32.69
N HIS A 219 16.73 -24.20 -33.15
CA HIS A 219 17.07 -23.87 -34.51
C HIS A 219 18.34 -24.61 -34.93
N LEU A 220 18.61 -24.59 -36.23
CA LEU A 220 19.84 -25.09 -36.83
C LEU A 220 20.40 -24.04 -37.78
N HIS A 221 21.68 -24.16 -38.10
CA HIS A 221 22.34 -23.35 -39.11
C HIS A 221 22.74 -24.23 -40.28
N ALA A 222 22.57 -23.73 -41.50
CA ALA A 222 23.11 -24.34 -42.70
C ALA A 222 24.15 -23.40 -43.31
N SER A 223 25.31 -23.94 -43.67
CA SER A 223 26.23 -23.26 -44.57
C SER A 223 25.90 -23.64 -46.01
N LEU A 224 25.78 -22.62 -46.87
CA LEU A 224 25.76 -22.83 -48.30
C LEU A 224 27.18 -23.14 -48.77
N ALA A 225 27.32 -24.05 -49.73
CA ALA A 225 28.60 -24.23 -50.41
C ALA A 225 28.92 -22.94 -51.18
N VAL A 226 29.99 -22.24 -50.80
CA VAL A 226 30.54 -21.14 -51.59
C VAL A 226 31.60 -21.74 -52.52
N GLY A 227 31.29 -21.82 -53.81
CA GLY A 227 32.25 -22.20 -54.84
C GLY A 227 32.90 -20.96 -55.46
N VAL A 228 34.23 -20.99 -55.62
CA VAL A 228 34.88 -20.33 -56.76
C VAL A 228 35.61 -21.39 -57.57
N GLY A 229 35.26 -21.45 -58.85
CA GLY A 229 35.83 -22.35 -59.84
C GLY A 229 37.10 -21.83 -60.51
N ASP A 230 37.92 -22.79 -60.91
CA ASP A 230 38.98 -22.90 -61.91
C ASP A 230 40.15 -21.89 -62.06
N GLY A 231 41.37 -22.28 -61.64
CA GLY A 231 42.68 -21.68 -62.03
C GLY A 231 43.98 -22.47 -61.69
N SER A 232 44.69 -23.00 -62.71
CA SER A 232 45.74 -24.09 -62.76
C SER A 232 46.81 -24.23 -61.66
N LEU A 233 47.15 -25.46 -61.24
CA LEU A 233 48.39 -25.91 -60.55
C LEU A 233 49.21 -26.88 -61.44
N GLY A 234 49.25 -26.56 -62.72
CA GLY A 234 49.89 -27.30 -63.79
C GLY A 234 49.16 -26.98 -65.09
N PRO A 235 49.54 -27.53 -66.26
CA PRO A 235 48.65 -27.51 -67.40
C PRO A 235 47.24 -27.97 -66.97
N GLY A 236 46.23 -27.10 -67.08
CA GLY A 236 44.84 -27.34 -66.69
C GLY A 236 44.44 -26.74 -65.33
N GLN A 237 43.30 -26.02 -65.31
CA GLN A 237 42.79 -25.17 -64.22
C GLN A 237 42.80 -25.85 -62.82
N SER A 238 42.93 -25.08 -61.74
CA SER A 238 42.89 -25.50 -60.33
C SER A 238 41.94 -24.63 -59.54
N SER A 239 40.80 -25.20 -59.24
CA SER A 239 39.85 -24.61 -58.31
C SER A 239 40.32 -24.87 -56.87
N TYR A 240 40.32 -23.85 -56.02
CA TYR A 240 40.18 -23.98 -54.56
C TYR A 240 39.21 -22.84 -54.14
N ALA A 241 38.27 -22.95 -53.21
CA ALA A 241 37.99 -23.93 -52.17
C ALA A 241 36.57 -24.53 -52.33
N LEU A 242 36.39 -25.77 -51.86
CA LEU A 242 35.09 -26.40 -51.65
C LEU A 242 34.91 -26.66 -50.15
N TYR A 243 34.35 -25.69 -49.42
CA TYR A 243 33.70 -26.00 -48.15
C TYR A 243 32.37 -26.70 -48.50
N GLY A 244 32.25 -27.99 -48.18
CA GLY A 244 31.02 -28.73 -48.39
C GLY A 244 29.86 -28.10 -47.61
N SER A 245 28.64 -28.14 -48.17
CA SER A 245 27.45 -27.71 -47.44
C SER A 245 27.26 -28.57 -46.20
N GLY A 246 27.06 -27.94 -45.05
CA GLY A 246 26.82 -28.63 -43.79
C GLY A 246 25.63 -28.02 -43.07
N THR A 247 24.89 -28.84 -42.33
CA THR A 247 23.83 -28.39 -41.43
C THR A 247 24.19 -28.80 -40.02
N THR A 248 24.09 -27.88 -39.07
CA THR A 248 24.24 -28.23 -37.65
C THR A 248 23.07 -29.09 -37.20
N GLY A 249 23.21 -29.80 -36.08
CA GLY A 249 22.04 -30.32 -35.38
C GLY A 249 21.14 -29.19 -34.88
N LEU A 250 19.89 -29.54 -34.57
CA LEU A 250 18.99 -28.66 -33.82
C LEU A 250 19.57 -28.41 -32.42
N ALA A 251 19.57 -27.14 -32.00
CA ALA A 251 19.96 -26.73 -30.66
C ALA A 251 18.98 -25.69 -30.11
N GLY A 252 18.60 -25.84 -28.84
CA GLY A 252 17.59 -25.02 -28.16
C GLY A 252 16.38 -25.85 -27.72
N GLY A 253 15.27 -25.21 -27.36
CA GLY A 253 14.00 -25.93 -27.17
C GLY A 253 12.78 -25.13 -27.58
N ALA A 254 11.67 -25.19 -26.85
CA ALA A 254 10.38 -24.79 -27.39
C ALA A 254 10.23 -23.28 -27.60
N GLU A 255 10.96 -22.44 -26.85
CA GLU A 255 10.87 -20.99 -26.96
C GLU A 255 12.20 -20.27 -26.64
N THR A 256 12.28 -19.01 -27.09
CA THR A 256 13.34 -18.08 -26.67
C THR A 256 12.81 -17.28 -25.48
N ARG A 257 13.50 -17.34 -24.34
CA ARG A 257 13.13 -16.61 -23.11
C ARG A 257 14.37 -16.23 -22.29
N PRO A 258 14.34 -15.09 -21.59
CA PRO A 258 15.30 -14.81 -20.54
C PRO A 258 14.95 -15.54 -19.23
N VAL A 259 15.83 -15.43 -18.22
CA VAL A 259 15.50 -15.88 -16.86
C VAL A 259 14.32 -15.06 -16.35
N ASN A 260 13.31 -15.72 -15.81
CA ASN A 260 12.06 -15.06 -15.45
C ASN A 260 11.39 -15.61 -14.19
N THR A 261 10.54 -14.77 -13.60
CA THR A 261 9.64 -15.11 -12.49
C THR A 261 8.19 -15.09 -12.97
N ALA A 262 7.43 -16.13 -12.62
CA ALA A 262 6.04 -16.28 -13.06
C ALA A 262 5.04 -15.54 -12.14
N TYR A 263 4.12 -14.76 -12.73
CA TYR A 263 3.03 -14.06 -12.04
C TYR A 263 1.69 -14.31 -12.73
N LEU A 264 0.58 -14.19 -11.99
CA LEU A 264 -0.74 -14.39 -12.61
C LEU A 264 -1.07 -13.25 -13.59
N PRO A 265 -1.59 -13.55 -14.80
CA PRO A 265 -2.13 -12.53 -15.68
C PRO A 265 -3.44 -11.98 -15.07
N ARG A 266 -3.42 -10.72 -14.65
CA ARG A 266 -4.59 -10.05 -14.05
C ARG A 266 -4.79 -8.68 -14.70
N ILE A 267 -6.04 -8.30 -14.85
CA ILE A 267 -6.46 -6.96 -15.27
C ILE A 267 -7.32 -6.36 -14.15
N HIS A 268 -7.16 -5.06 -13.91
CA HIS A 268 -8.04 -4.33 -13.00
C HIS A 268 -9.41 -4.15 -13.66
N ALA A 269 -10.48 -4.39 -12.92
CA ALA A 269 -11.86 -4.17 -13.37
C ALA A 269 -12.53 -3.12 -12.49
#